data_AF-A0A4S3TKP2-F1
#
_entry.id   AF-A0A4S3TKP2-F1
#
_cell.length_a   1.000
_cell.length_b   1.000
_cell.length_c   1.000
_cell.angle_alpha   90.00
_cell.angle_beta   90.00
_cell.angle_gamma   90.00
#
_symmetry.space_group_name_H-M   'P 1'
#
loop_
_entity.id
_entity.type
_entity.pdbx_description
1 polymer ?
#
loop_
_entity_poly.entity_id
_entity_poly.type
_entity_poly.pdbx_seq_one_letter_code
_entity_poly.pdbx_strand_id
1 'polypeptide(L)' 'MKVPKLDVRYLVKSAGVVVLVIALLQYFGGILVETPGQIDFTGLATIGMMFLIFSAMIGIISANTSLPTPDWAVRSDQ' A
#
# COMPACT_ATOMS: atom_id res chain seq x y z
N MET A 1 9.17 -18.92 12.29
CA MET A 1 8.91 -17.69 11.51
C MET A 1 7.77 -16.95 12.19
N LYS A 2 7.98 -15.71 12.61
CA LYS A 2 6.93 -14.91 13.25
C LYS A 2 6.06 -14.30 12.16
N VAL A 3 4.75 -14.51 12.25
CA VAL A 3 3.78 -13.89 11.34
C VAL A 3 3.17 -12.71 12.10
N PRO A 4 3.40 -11.46 11.67
CA PRO A 4 2.82 -10.31 12.33
C PRO A 4 1.30 -10.32 12.19
N LYS A 5 0.61 -9.79 13.20
CA LYS A 5 -0.81 -9.45 13.04
C LYS A 5 -0.89 -8.15 12.24
N LEU A 6 -1.51 -8.23 11.08
CA LEU A 6 -1.74 -7.08 10.20
C LEU A 6 -3.09 -6.46 10.51
N ASP A 7 -3.14 -5.15 10.75
CA ASP A 7 -4.40 -4.42 10.74
C ASP A 7 -4.83 -4.21 9.28
N VAL A 8 -5.59 -5.17 8.75
CA VAL A 8 -6.08 -5.16 7.37
C VAL A 8 -6.93 -3.91 7.09
N ARG A 9 -7.66 -3.40 8.09
CA ARG A 9 -8.48 -2.20 7.92
C ARG A 9 -7.59 -0.97 7.73
N TYR A 10 -6.52 -0.85 8.52
CA TYR A 10 -5.57 0.25 8.38
C TYR A 10 -4.80 0.15 7.05
N LEU A 11 -4.35 -1.06 6.68
CA LEU A 11 -3.69 -1.34 5.40
C LEU A 11 -4.54 -0.93 4.18
N VAL A 12 -5.82 -1.33 4.17
CA VAL A 12 -6.74 -0.97 3.08
C VAL A 12 -7.01 0.53 3.04
N LYS A 13 -7.14 1.18 4.20
CA LYS A 13 -7.25 2.65 4.25
C LYS A 13 -6.02 3.33 3.66
N SER A 14 -4.83 2.90 4.04
CA SER A 14 -3.56 3.43 3.51
C SER A 14 -3.44 3.19 2.00
N ALA A 15 -3.79 1.99 1.53
CA ALA A 15 -3.84 1.67 0.09
C ALA A 15 -4.82 2.59 -0.65
N GLY A 16 -6.00 2.83 -0.07
CA GLY A 16 -6.99 3.76 -0.63
C GLY A 16 -6.46 5.19 -0.75
N VAL A 17 -5.73 5.68 0.26
CA VAL A 17 -5.09 7.01 0.20
C VAL A 17 -4.06 7.07 -0.91
N VAL A 18 -3.19 6.05 -1.04
CA VAL A 18 -2.18 5.98 -2.11
C VAL A 18 -2.84 5.97 -3.49
N VAL A 19 -3.85 5.12 -3.70
CA VAL A 19 -4.60 5.05 -4.95
C VAL A 19 -5.27 6.38 -5.27
N LEU A 20 -5.88 7.03 -4.28
CA LEU A 20 -6.55 8.33 -4.47
C LEU A 20 -5.55 9.42 -4.86
N VAL A 21 -4.39 9.49 -4.18
CA VAL A 21 -3.34 10.46 -4.52
C VAL A 21 -2.87 10.25 -5.95
N ILE A 22 -2.62 9.01 -6.36
CA ILE A 22 -2.19 8.71 -7.72
C ILE A 22 -3.30 9.04 -8.72
N ALA A 23 -4.55 8.73 -8.44
CA ALA A 23 -5.68 9.06 -9.30
C ALA A 23 -5.81 10.58 -9.53
N LEU A 24 -5.63 11.39 -8.48
CA LEU A 24 -5.60 12.84 -8.59
C LEU A 24 -4.43 13.32 -9.44
N LEU A 25 -3.25 12.73 -9.27
CA LEU A 25 -2.08 13.07 -10.09
C LEU A 25 -2.25 12.63 -11.55
N GLN A 26 -2.91 11.50 -11.83
CA GLN A 26 -3.24 11.08 -13.20
C GLN A 26 -4.18 12.12 -13.82
N TYR A 27 -5.25 12.46 -13.11
CA TYR A 27 -6.28 13.36 -13.62
C TYR A 27 -5.76 14.78 -13.86
N PHE A 28 -5.07 15.39 -12.90
CA PHE A 28 -4.62 16.79 -13.01
C PHE A 28 -3.22 16.94 -13.61
N GLY A 29 -2.32 16.01 -13.32
CA GLY A 29 -0.92 16.08 -13.72
C GLY A 29 -0.58 15.31 -14.99
N GLY A 30 -1.50 14.47 -15.50
CA GLY A 30 -1.22 13.58 -16.63
C GLY A 30 -0.14 12.53 -16.34
N ILE A 31 0.19 12.29 -15.06
CA ILE A 31 1.20 11.29 -14.70
C ILE A 31 0.67 9.90 -15.04
N LEU A 32 1.48 8.99 -15.58
CA LEU A 32 1.09 7.60 -15.87
C LEU A 32 -0.11 7.43 -16.84
N VAL A 33 -0.55 8.49 -17.53
CA VAL A 33 -1.63 8.45 -18.53
C VAL A 33 -1.23 9.29 -19.74
N GLU A 34 -1.86 9.03 -20.89
CA GLU A 34 -1.52 9.70 -22.15
C GLU A 34 -2.03 11.15 -22.22
N THR A 35 -3.16 11.43 -21.57
CA THR A 35 -3.80 12.75 -21.62
C THR A 35 -4.27 13.21 -20.23
N PRO A 36 -4.08 14.49 -19.86
CA PRO A 36 -4.68 15.06 -18.66
C PRO A 36 -6.22 14.92 -18.68
N GLY A 37 -6.82 14.70 -17.53
CA GLY A 37 -8.26 14.41 -17.37
C GLY A 37 -8.63 12.93 -17.51
N GLN A 38 -7.68 12.06 -17.86
CA GLN A 38 -7.86 10.61 -17.91
C GLN A 38 -7.51 9.98 -16.56
N ILE A 39 -8.22 8.89 -16.23
CA ILE A 39 -7.91 8.01 -15.10
C ILE A 39 -7.75 6.60 -15.63
N ASP A 40 -6.60 5.97 -15.35
CA ASP A 40 -6.38 4.55 -15.63
C ASP A 40 -6.75 3.72 -14.39
N PHE A 41 -8.00 3.25 -14.37
CA PHE A 41 -8.51 2.41 -13.29
C PHE A 41 -7.79 1.06 -13.18
N THR A 42 -7.25 0.52 -14.28
CA THR A 42 -6.56 -0.78 -14.29
C THR A 42 -5.18 -0.63 -13.64
N GLY A 43 -4.45 0.41 -14.01
CA GLY A 43 -3.18 0.77 -13.38
C GLY A 43 -3.35 1.07 -11.89
N LEU A 44 -4.39 1.84 -11.52
CA LEU A 44 -4.69 2.14 -10.12
C LEU A 44 -5.00 0.89 -9.29
N ALA A 45 -5.80 -0.04 -9.82
CA ALA A 45 -6.08 -1.31 -9.16
C ALA A 45 -4.81 -2.15 -8.98
N THR A 46 -3.95 -2.18 -10.01
CA THR A 46 -2.66 -2.88 -9.96
C THR A 46 -1.76 -2.29 -8.88
N ILE A 47 -1.63 -0.97 -8.80
CA ILE A 47 -0.83 -0.28 -7.79
C ILE A 47 -1.37 -0.56 -6.39
N GLY A 48 -2.69 -0.47 -6.19
CA GLY A 48 -3.33 -0.77 -4.91
C GLY A 48 -3.05 -2.19 -4.44
N MET A 49 -3.12 -3.18 -5.34
CA MET A 49 -2.81 -4.56 -5.02
C MET A 49 -1.32 -4.76 -4.68
N MET A 50 -0.42 -4.18 -5.47
CA MET A 50 1.02 -4.24 -5.22
C MET A 50 1.37 -3.63 -3.87
N PHE A 51 0.76 -2.49 -3.52
CA PHE A 51 0.93 -1.86 -2.22
C PHE A 51 0.60 -2.83 -1.08
N LEU A 52 -0.57 -3.47 -1.12
CA LEU A 52 -0.99 -4.42 -0.08
C LEU A 52 -0.03 -5.61 0.06
N ILE A 53 0.41 -6.18 -1.06
CA ILE A 53 1.36 -7.31 -1.08
C ILE A 53 2.69 -6.88 -0.47
N PHE A 54 3.26 -5.77 -0.91
CA PHE A 54 4.54 -5.29 -0.41
C PHE A 54 4.47 -4.89 1.05
N SER A 55 3.37 -4.27 1.50
CA SER A 55 3.19 -4.01 2.92
C SER A 55 3.14 -5.32 3.70
N ALA A 56 2.36 -6.34 3.30
CA ALA A 56 2.36 -7.63 3.99
C ALA A 56 3.77 -8.25 4.08
N MET A 57 4.55 -8.20 3.00
CA MET A 57 5.95 -8.65 2.98
C MET A 57 6.84 -7.86 3.93
N ILE A 58 6.77 -6.53 3.93
CA ILE A 58 7.52 -5.67 4.86
C ILE A 58 7.15 -5.97 6.30
N GLY A 59 5.86 -6.22 6.57
CA GLY A 59 5.39 -6.66 7.88
C GLY A 59 6.11 -7.93 8.33
N ILE A 60 6.12 -8.95 7.47
CA ILE A 60 6.80 -10.24 7.76
C ILE A 60 8.30 -10.00 7.99
N ILE A 61 8.97 -9.24 7.13
CA ILE A 61 10.40 -8.96 7.27
C ILE A 61 10.68 -8.22 8.59
N SER A 62 9.92 -7.17 8.91
CA SER A 62 10.11 -6.37 10.14
C SER A 62 9.81 -7.16 11.43
N ALA A 63 8.93 -8.17 11.37
CA ALA A 63 8.66 -9.08 12.49
C ALA A 63 9.80 -10.11 12.72
N ASN A 64 10.60 -10.40 11.69
CA ASN A 64 11.68 -11.38 11.76
C ASN A 64 13.09 -10.76 11.75
N THR A 65 13.20 -9.42 11.73
CA THR A 65 14.47 -8.67 11.72
C THR A 65 14.48 -7.59 12.80
N SER A 66 15.61 -6.91 12.98
CA SER A 66 15.73 -5.74 13.86
C SER A 66 15.16 -4.45 13.25
N LEU A 67 14.56 -4.51 12.06
CA LEU A 67 13.95 -3.36 11.43
C LEU A 67 12.75 -2.85 12.26
N PRO A 68 12.53 -1.52 12.28
CA PRO A 68 11.36 -0.94 12.92
C PRO A 68 10.10 -1.54 12.32
N THR A 69 9.18 -1.96 13.21
CA THR A 69 7.89 -2.52 12.78
C THR A 69 6.97 -1.37 12.38
N PRO A 70 6.35 -1.42 11.19
CA PRO A 70 5.36 -0.44 10.77
C PRO A 70 4.19 -0.40 11.76
N ASP A 71 3.58 0.78 11.90
CA ASP A 71 2.43 1.06 12.76
C ASP A 71 1.19 0.19 12.50
N TRP A 72 1.02 -0.28 11.26
CA TRP A 72 -0.07 -1.20 10.87
C TRP A 72 0.23 -2.69 11.05
N ALA A 73 1.44 -3.02 11.53
CA ALA A 73 1.86 -4.39 11.83
C ALA A 73 2.19 -4.51 13.32
N VAL A 74 1.53 -5.43 14.03
CA VAL A 74 1.84 -5.72 15.44
C VAL A 74 2.64 -7.02 15.51
N ARG A 75 3.79 -6.99 16.20
CA ARG A 75 4.57 -8.21 16.50
C ARG A 75 3.72 -9.12 17.38
N SER A 76 3.66 -10.41 17.05
CA SER A 76 2.84 -11.42 17.75
C SER A 76 3.18 -11.66 19.23
N ASP A 77 4.19 -10.97 19.75
CA ASP A 77 4.81 -11.23 21.04
C ASP A 77 4.46 -10.14 22.07
N GLN A 78 3.48 -9.28 21.76
CA GLN A 78 2.77 -8.39 22.66
C GLN A 78 1.26 -8.70 22.62
#